data_AF-A0A5B7HC18-F1
#
_entry.id   AF-A0A5B7HC18-F1
#
_cell.length_a   1.000
_cell.length_b   1.000
_cell.length_c   1.000
_cell.angle_alpha   90.00
_cell.angle_beta   90.00
_cell.angle_gamma   90.00
#
_symmetry.space_group_name_H-M   'P 1'
#
loop_
_entity.id
_entity.type
_entity.pdbx_description
1 polymer ?
#
loop_
_entity_poly.entity_id
_entity_poly.type
_entity_poly.pdbx_seq_one_letter_code
_entity_poly.pdbx_strand_id
1 'polypeptide(L)'
;MAAAGFYFIGNKNNPDLVRCFLCFKELDGWEEEDDPWEEHKNHASYCQFVMLNKDESKITFQEMHQLEMHQTANFAVRATS
;
A
#
# COMPACT_ATOMS: atom_id res chain seq x y z
N MET A 1 0.65 -1.58 -10.31
CA MET A 1 0.85 -2.12 -8.94
C MET A 1 1.92 -1.36 -8.16
N ALA A 2 3.21 -1.48 -8.52
CA ALA A 2 4.32 -0.97 -7.71
C ALA A 2 4.24 0.53 -7.38
N ALA A 3 3.91 1.37 -8.36
CA ALA A 3 3.75 2.81 -8.16
C ALA A 3 2.62 3.19 -7.17
N ALA A 4 1.63 2.32 -6.98
CA ALA A 4 0.58 2.49 -5.97
C ALA A 4 1.00 1.93 -4.59
N GLY A 5 2.26 1.53 -4.42
CA GLY A 5 2.81 1.03 -3.17
C GLY A 5 2.60 -0.47 -2.94
N PHE A 6 2.16 -1.23 -3.94
CA PHE A 6 1.94 -2.67 -3.82
C PHE A 6 3.18 -3.50 -4.15
N TYR A 7 3.42 -4.54 -3.36
CA TYR A 7 4.38 -5.60 -3.64
C TYR A 7 3.68 -6.96 -3.65
N PHE A 8 4.19 -7.88 -4.48
CA PHE A 8 3.59 -9.21 -4.66
C PHE A 8 3.83 -10.11 -3.44
N ILE A 9 2.77 -10.79 -3.00
CA ILE A 9 2.82 -11.79 -1.92
C ILE A 9 2.01 -13.06 -2.25
N GLY A 10 1.63 -13.23 -3.52
CA GLY A 10 0.78 -14.32 -3.96
C GLY A 10 1.41 -15.70 -3.81
N ASN A 11 0.55 -16.70 -3.82
CA ASN A 11 0.90 -18.11 -3.73
C ASN A 11 -0.03 -18.93 -4.65
N LYS A 12 0.05 -20.27 -4.59
CA LYS A 12 -0.74 -21.13 -5.47
C LYS A 12 -2.26 -20.93 -5.37
N ASN A 13 -2.77 -20.55 -4.19
CA ASN A 13 -4.21 -20.36 -3.97
C ASN A 13 -4.67 -18.95 -4.37
N ASN A 14 -3.81 -17.94 -4.18
CA ASN A 14 -4.08 -16.55 -4.52
C ASN A 14 -2.90 -16.02 -5.38
N PRO A 15 -2.92 -16.27 -6.69
CA PRO A 15 -1.76 -16.10 -7.57
C PRO A 15 -1.42 -14.64 -7.90
N ASP A 16 -2.32 -13.71 -7.60
CA ASP A 16 -2.23 -12.28 -7.90
C ASP A 16 -2.31 -11.40 -6.64
N LEU A 17 -2.26 -12.01 -5.45
CA LEU A 17 -2.32 -11.28 -4.18
C LEU A 17 -1.13 -10.32 -4.05
N VAL A 18 -1.45 -9.06 -3.79
CA VAL A 18 -0.49 -8.00 -3.50
C VAL A 18 -0.76 -7.38 -2.14
N ARG A 19 0.25 -6.74 -1.56
CA ARG A 19 0.15 -6.03 -0.29
C ARG A 19 0.78 -4.65 -0.38
N CYS A 20 0.15 -3.64 0.22
CA CYS A 20 0.75 -2.32 0.34
C CYS A 20 1.93 -2.33 1.32
N PHE A 21 3.05 -1.66 0.99
CA PHE A 21 4.19 -1.55 1.91
C PHE A 21 3.86 -0.78 3.20
N LEU A 22 2.92 0.17 3.16
CA LEU A 22 2.67 1.09 4.27
C LEU A 22 1.48 0.66 5.15
N CYS A 23 0.30 0.56 4.55
CA CYS A 23 -0.94 0.24 5.28
C CYS A 23 -1.18 -1.27 5.41
N PHE A 24 -0.38 -2.06 4.69
CA PHE A 24 -0.46 -3.50 4.60
C PHE A 24 -1.82 -4.07 4.17
N LYS A 25 -2.67 -3.26 3.52
CA LYS A 25 -3.87 -3.75 2.84
C LYS A 25 -3.47 -4.76 1.77
N GLU A 26 -4.18 -5.89 1.76
CA GLU A 26 -4.02 -6.96 0.79
C GLU A 26 -5.20 -6.93 -0.18
N LEU A 27 -4.89 -7.09 -1.47
CA LEU A 27 -5.86 -7.11 -2.56
C LEU A 27 -5.49 -8.22 -3.54
N ASP A 28 -6.48 -8.98 -3.99
CA ASP A 28 -6.45 -10.01 -5.03
C ASP A 28 -7.68 -9.89 -5.93
N GLY A 29 -7.73 -10.68 -7.00
CA GLY A 29 -8.81 -10.65 -7.98
C GLY A 29 -8.67 -9.52 -9.00
N TRP A 30 -7.44 -9.18 -9.40
CA TRP A 30 -7.16 -8.06 -10.29
C TRP A 30 -7.56 -8.34 -11.75
N GLU A 31 -8.20 -7.36 -12.37
CA GLU A 31 -8.54 -7.32 -13.80
C GLU A 31 -7.56 -6.41 -14.58
N GLU A 32 -7.50 -6.53 -15.91
CA GLU A 32 -6.56 -5.74 -16.72
C GLU A 32 -6.90 -4.25 -16.71
N GLU A 33 -8.17 -3.92 -16.49
CA GLU A 33 -8.73 -2.58 -16.48
C GLU A 33 -8.58 -1.85 -15.13
N ASP A 34 -8.19 -2.56 -14.06
CA ASP A 34 -8.09 -1.99 -12.72
C ASP A 34 -6.95 -0.97 -12.64
N ASP A 35 -7.25 0.23 -12.13
CA ASP A 35 -6.24 1.20 -11.75
C ASP A 35 -5.77 0.95 -10.30
N PRO A 36 -4.50 0.59 -10.07
CA PRO A 36 -4.02 0.23 -8.73
C PRO A 36 -4.07 1.39 -7.73
N TRP A 37 -4.01 2.65 -8.18
CA TRP A 37 -4.13 3.80 -7.29
C TRP A 37 -5.58 4.02 -6.86
N GLU A 38 -6.53 3.88 -7.78
CA GLU A 38 -7.96 3.93 -7.47
C GLU A 38 -8.36 2.80 -6.52
N GLU A 39 -7.93 1.57 -6.79
CA GLU A 39 -8.21 0.41 -5.93
C GLU A 39 -7.62 0.59 -4.52
N HIS A 40 -6.37 1.08 -4.43
CA HIS A 40 -5.77 1.38 -3.12
C HIS A 40 -6.56 2.44 -2.36
N LYS A 41 -7.03 3.49 -3.05
CA LYS A 41 -7.83 4.56 -2.45
C LYS A 41 -9.21 4.08 -2.02
N ASN A 42 -9.86 3.24 -2.83
CA ASN A 42 -11.19 2.69 -2.55
C ASN A 42 -11.15 1.74 -1.34
N HIS A 43 -10.10 0.92 -1.23
CA HIS A 43 -10.00 -0.14 -0.23
C HIS A 43 -9.22 0.24 1.03
N ALA A 44 -8.42 1.31 0.99
CA ALA A 44 -7.66 1.82 2.12
C ALA A 44 -7.41 3.34 2.01
N SER A 45 -8.49 4.12 1.94
CA SER A 45 -8.45 5.60 1.92
C SER A 45 -7.71 6.24 3.11
N TYR A 46 -7.52 5.50 4.20
CA TYR A 46 -6.75 5.90 5.38
C TYR A 46 -5.22 5.74 5.23
N CYS A 47 -4.74 5.13 4.14
CA CYS A 47 -3.32 4.92 3.90
C CYS A 47 -2.61 6.27 3.67
N GLN A 48 -1.62 6.58 4.49
CA GLN A 48 -0.94 7.88 4.45
C GLN A 48 -0.14 8.08 3.15
N PHE A 49 0.32 7.00 2.51
CA PHE A 49 0.91 7.07 1.17
C PHE A 49 -0.14 7.50 0.13
N VAL A 50 -1.36 6.94 0.19
CA VAL A 50 -2.47 7.34 -0.69
C VAL A 50 -2.90 8.78 -0.42
N MET A 51 -3.00 9.18 0.85
CA MET A 51 -3.37 10.54 1.22
C MET A 51 -2.32 11.57 0.79
N LEU A 52 -1.04 11.20 0.80
CA LEU A 52 0.04 12.08 0.34
C LEU A 52 -0.12 12.39 -1.15
N ASN A 53 -0.55 11.41 -1.96
CA ASN A 53 -0.84 11.54 -3.40
C ASN A 53 0.27 12.30 -4.16
N LYS A 54 1.52 11.89 -3.91
CA LYS A 54 2.71 12.46 -4.55
C LYS A 54 3.44 11.38 -5.33
N ASP A 55 4.02 11.81 -6.44
CA ASP A 55 5.02 11.02 -7.16
C ASP A 55 6.22 10.74 -6.25
N GLU A 56 6.75 9.51 -6.29
CA GLU A 56 7.86 9.06 -5.44
C GLU A 56 9.09 9.98 -5.51
N SER A 57 9.38 10.53 -6.69
CA SER A 57 10.53 11.44 -6.89
C SER A 57 10.34 12.80 -6.23
N LYS A 58 9.11 13.15 -5.85
CA LYS A 58 8.74 14.41 -5.21
C LYS A 58 8.48 14.27 -3.72
N ILE A 59 8.59 13.06 -3.17
CA ILE A 59 8.49 12.82 -1.73
C ILE A 59 9.75 13.36 -1.08
N THR A 60 9.58 14.32 -0.17
CA THR A 60 10.70 14.89 0.58
C THR A 60 11.19 13.93 1.65
N PHE A 61 12.42 14.11 2.14
CA PHE A 61 12.93 13.33 3.27
C PHE A 61 12.02 13.41 4.51
N GLN A 62 11.45 14.58 4.80
CA GLN A 62 10.54 14.76 5.92
C GLN A 62 9.26 13.93 5.76
N GLU A 63 8.70 13.89 4.56
CA GLU A 63 7.50 13.09 4.26
C GLU A 63 7.82 11.60 4.28
N MET A 64 8.96 11.20 3.72
CA MET A 64 9.43 9.81 3.79
C MET A 64 9.58 9.35 5.25
N HIS A 65 10.19 10.17 6.11
CA HIS A 65 10.32 9.87 7.54
C HIS A 65 8.95 9.74 8.22
N GLN A 66 7.98 10.59 7.88
CA GLN A 66 6.63 10.46 8.40
C GLN A 66 5.97 9.15 7.98
N LEU A 67 6.14 8.72 6.72
CA LEU A 67 5.63 7.45 6.24
C LEU A 67 6.27 6.27 6.99
N GLU A 68 7.58 6.26 7.22
CA GLU A 68 8.26 5.21 8.01
C GLU A 68 7.71 5.07 9.44
N MET A 69 7.41 6.20 10.10
CA MET A 69 6.80 6.20 11.42
C MET A 69 5.39 5.58 11.41
N HIS A 70 4.59 5.90 10.38
CA HIS A 70 3.26 5.29 10.21
C HIS A 70 3.36 3.79 9.91
N GLN A 71 4.33 3.37 9.10
CA GLN A 71 4.57 1.95 8.82
C GLN A 71 4.86 1.18 10.11
N THR A 72 5.71 1.73 10.97
CA THR A 72 6.08 1.12 12.26
C THR A 72 4.86 0.99 13.18
N ALA A 73 4.04 2.05 13.25
CA ALA A 73 2.80 2.03 14.01
C ALA A 73 1.82 0.97 13.48
N ASN A 74 1.63 0.91 12.15
CA ASN A 74 0.76 -0.08 11.51
C ASN A 74 1.23 -1.52 11.77
N PHE A 75 2.55 -1.73 11.77
CA PHE A 75 3.14 -3.04 12.07
C PHE A 75 2.85 -3.45 13.52
N ALA A 76 3.01 -2.53 14.48
CA ALA A 76 2.70 -2.78 15.88
C ALA A 76 1.22 -3.17 16.09
N VAL A 77 0.29 -2.50 15.42
CA VAL A 77 -1.14 -2.83 15.49
C VAL A 77 -1.41 -4.24 14.95
N ARG A 78 -0.89 -4.59 13.76
CA ARG A 78 -1.11 -5.92 13.16
C ARG A 78 -0.45 -7.05 13.95
N ALA A 79 0.70 -6.82 14.61
CA ALA A 79 1.37 -7.84 15.42
C ALA A 79 0.59 -8.23 16.69
N THR A 80 -0.41 -7.44 17.07
CA THR A 80 -1.24 -7.66 18.27
C THR A 80 -2.66 -8.17 17.96
N SER A 81 -2.99 -8.35 16.67
CA SER A 81 -4.26 -8.89 16.19
C SER A 81 -4.11 -10.34 15.74
#